data_AF-A0A1F2SZP5-F1
#
_entry.id   AF-A0A1F2SZP5-F1
#
_cell.length_a   1.000
_cell.length_b   1.000
_cell.length_c   1.000
_cell.angle_alpha   90.00
_cell.angle_beta   90.00
_cell.angle_gamma   90.00
#
_symmetry.space_group_name_H-M   'P 1'
#
loop_
_entity.id
_entity.type
_entity.pdbx_description
1 polymer ?
#
loop_
_entity_poly.entity_id
_entity_poly.type
_entity_poly.pdbx_seq_one_letter_code
_entity_poly.pdbx_strand_id
1 'polypeptide(L)' 'MLLPVRVDAIEEEVKALKEQGLQTLLDKPTTGKFGAVRFVYPKSMHGVQIEVYQPEVGRSAQS' A
#
# COMPACT_ATOMS: atom_id res chain seq x y z
N MET A 1 -5.94 -14.94 -0.27
CA MET A 1 -6.94 -13.86 -0.10
C MET A 1 -6.20 -12.53 -0.13
N LEU A 2 -6.72 -11.56 -0.86
CA LEU A 2 -6.14 -10.22 -0.99
C LEU A 2 -7.07 -9.21 -0.31
N LEU A 3 -6.51 -8.35 0.54
CA LEU A 3 -7.23 -7.25 1.18
C LEU A 3 -6.66 -5.90 0.72
N PRO A 4 -7.37 -5.14 -0.11
CA PRO A 4 -6.95 -3.80 -0.49
C PRO A 4 -7.27 -2.78 0.62
N VAL A 5 -6.30 -1.91 0.90
CA VAL A 5 -6.37 -0.84 1.90
C VAL A 5 -5.92 0.45 1.24
N ARG A 6 -6.85 1.41 1.15
CA ARG A 6 -6.55 2.76 0.65
C ARG A 6 -5.83 3.56 1.72
N VAL A 7 -4.79 4.30 1.31
CA VAL A 7 -4.06 5.25 2.16
C VAL A 7 -3.87 6.57 1.45
N ASP A 8 -3.65 7.63 2.22
CA ASP A 8 -3.42 8.98 1.69
C ASP A 8 -1.93 9.28 1.42
N ALA A 9 -1.03 8.65 2.20
CA ALA A 9 0.42 8.80 2.09
C ALA A 9 1.12 7.43 2.18
N ILE A 10 1.34 6.77 1.04
CA ILE A 10 1.84 5.39 1.00
C ILE A 10 3.24 5.24 1.58
N GLU A 11 4.11 6.22 1.42
CA GLU A 11 5.49 6.16 1.94
C GLU A 11 5.53 6.20 3.47
N GLU A 12 4.68 7.04 4.08
CA GLU A 12 4.55 7.15 5.53
C GLU A 12 3.94 5.88 6.13
N GLU A 13 2.88 5.35 5.50
CA GLU A 13 2.25 4.13 5.97
C GLU A 13 3.20 2.94 5.87
N VAL A 14 3.92 2.79 4.75
CA VAL A 14 4.89 1.71 4.56
C VAL A 14 6.01 1.79 5.59
N LYS A 15 6.46 2.99 5.94
CA LYS A 15 7.44 3.20 6.99
C LYS A 15 6.89 2.73 8.35
N ALA A 16 5.68 3.14 8.70
CA ALA A 16 5.03 2.73 9.95
C ALA A 16 4.84 1.21 10.04
N LEU A 17 4.42 0.57 8.94
CA LEU A 17 4.26 -0.90 8.88
C LEU A 17 5.61 -1.61 9.09
N LYS A 18 6.69 -1.11 8.50
CA LYS A 18 8.05 -1.67 8.71
C LYS A 18 8.53 -1.49 10.15
N GLU A 19 8.27 -0.35 10.77
CA GLU A 19 8.57 -0.09 12.19
C GLU A 19 7.80 -1.02 13.14
N GLN A 20 6.61 -1.49 12.73
CA GLN A 20 5.82 -2.51 13.42
C GLN A 20 6.31 -3.95 13.15
N GLY A 21 7.38 -4.14 12.38
CA GLY A 21 7.95 -5.45 12.08
C GLY A 21 7.32 -6.17 10.89
N LEU A 22 6.44 -5.50 10.13
CA LEU A 22 5.85 -6.07 8.92
C LEU A 22 6.83 -5.98 7.74
N GLN A 23 6.85 -7.04 6.94
CA GLN A 23 7.69 -7.11 5.74
C GLN A 23 6.87 -6.71 4.51
N THR A 24 7.38 -5.79 3.71
CA THR A 24 6.75 -5.39 2.43
C THR A 24 7.47 -6.05 1.25
N LEU A 25 6.73 -6.30 0.17
CA LEU A 25 7.32 -6.70 -1.12
C LEU A 25 7.98 -5.50 -1.81
N LEU A 26 9.21 -5.73 -2.29
CA LEU A 26 10.05 -4.79 -3.03
C LEU A 26 10.49 -3.56 -2.22
N ASP A 27 11.59 -2.94 -2.64
CA ASP A 27 12.20 -1.81 -1.91
C ASP A 27 11.48 -0.47 -2.16
N LYS A 28 10.92 -0.22 -3.35
CA LYS A 28 10.23 1.06 -3.74
C LYS A 28 8.82 0.85 -4.32
N PRO A 29 7.79 1.67 -3.98
CA PRO A 29 6.40 1.36 -4.36
C PRO A 29 6.29 1.24 -5.87
N THR A 30 5.43 0.35 -6.33
CA THR A 30 5.13 0.27 -7.76
C THR A 30 4.18 1.41 -8.09
N THR A 31 4.55 2.28 -9.03
CA THR A 31 3.78 3.46 -9.43
C THR A 31 3.28 3.36 -10.87
N GLY A 32 2.14 3.99 -11.16
CA GLY A 32 1.53 4.03 -12.49
C GLY A 32 0.27 4.89 -12.53
N LYS A 33 -0.52 4.79 -13.62
CA LYS A 33 -1.82 5.49 -13.79
C LYS A 33 -2.91 5.08 -12.79
N PHE A 34 -2.59 4.12 -11.92
CA PHE A 34 -3.43 3.67 -10.81
C PHE A 34 -3.01 4.33 -9.48
N GLY A 35 -1.98 5.18 -9.49
CA GLY A 35 -1.34 5.74 -8.30
C GLY A 35 -0.12 4.92 -7.88
N ALA A 36 0.00 4.63 -6.58
CA ALA A 36 1.09 3.88 -5.99
C ALA A 36 0.56 2.67 -5.22
N VAL A 37 1.25 1.54 -5.30
CA VAL A 37 0.85 0.30 -4.64
C VAL A 37 2.01 -0.42 -3.97
N ARG A 38 1.67 -1.11 -2.88
CA ARG A 38 2.54 -1.92 -2.04
C ARG A 38 1.84 -3.16 -1.54
N PHE A 39 2.63 -4.19 -1.28
CA PHE A 39 2.11 -5.42 -0.70
C PHE A 39 2.85 -5.76 0.59
N VAL A 40 2.09 -6.18 1.61
CA VAL A 40 2.63 -6.77 2.84
C VAL A 40 2.71 -8.29 2.69
N TYR A 41 3.79 -8.89 3.19
CA TYR A 41 4.08 -10.31 3.03
C TYR A 41 3.04 -11.18 3.75
N PRO A 42 2.45 -12.20 3.10
CA PRO A 42 1.38 -12.99 3.73
C PRO A 42 1.82 -13.78 4.96
N LYS A 43 3.11 -14.15 5.04
CA LYS A 43 3.67 -14.88 6.20
C LYS A 43 3.62 -14.07 7.50
N SER A 44 3.64 -12.74 7.43
CA SER A 44 3.46 -11.89 8.62
C SER A 44 1.98 -11.65 8.97
N MET A 45 1.04 -12.13 8.16
CA MET A 45 -0.39 -11.82 8.24
C MET A 45 -1.28 -13.08 8.16
N HIS A 46 -0.82 -14.20 8.72
CA HIS A 46 -1.57 -15.48 8.76
C HIS A 46 -2.10 -15.96 7.39
N GLY A 47 -1.36 -15.68 6.31
CA GLY A 47 -1.73 -16.09 4.95
C GLY A 47 -2.58 -15.07 4.17
N VAL A 48 -2.85 -13.89 4.74
CA VAL A 48 -3.54 -12.79 4.04
C VAL A 48 -2.52 -11.85 3.40
N GLN A 49 -2.67 -11.57 2.10
CA GLN A 49 -1.88 -10.53 1.44
C GLN A 49 -2.63 -9.21 1.57
N ILE A 50 -1.95 -8.17 2.05
CA ILE A 50 -2.51 -6.81 2.09
C ILE A 50 -1.93 -6.02 0.92
N GLU A 51 -2.80 -5.36 0.16
CA GLU A 51 -2.44 -4.38 -0.85
C GLU A 51 -2.68 -2.98 -0.27
N VAL A 52 -1.61 -2.27 0.07
CA VAL A 52 -1.67 -0.87 0.49
C VAL A 52 -1.54 -0.03 -0.77
N TYR A 53 -2.57 0.76 -1.09
CA TYR A 53 -2.58 1.56 -2.31
C TYR A 53 -2.97 3.02 -2.04
N GLN A 54 -2.28 3.93 -2.71
CA GLN A 54 -2.62 5.33 -2.77
C GLN A 54 -3.07 5.62 -4.20
N PRO A 55 -4.34 5.98 -4.44
CA PRO A 55 -4.81 6.30 -5.77
C PRO A 55 -4.07 7.52 -6.33
N GLU A 56 -3.95 7.60 -7.65
CA GLU A 56 -3.51 8.84 -8.30
C GLU A 56 -4.45 9.98 -7.87
N VAL A 57 -3.89 11.17 -7.62
CA VAL A 57 -4.69 12.36 -7.33
C VAL A 57 -5.42 12.75 -8.62
N GLY A 58 -6.55 12.10 -8.87
CA GLY A 58 -7.50 12.53 -9.88
C GLY A 58 -8.13 13.84 -9.42
N ARG A 59 -8.02 14.87 -10.27
CA ARG A 59 -8.77 16.14 -10.23
C ARG A 59 -10.03 15.97 -9.39
N SER A 60 -10.11 16.74 -8.31
CA SER A 60 -11.28 16.81 -7.44
C SER A 60 -12.56 16.67 -8.25
N ALA A 61 -13.52 15.92 -7.72
CA ALA A 61 -14.91 16.15 -8.02
C ALA A 61 -15.20 17.65 -7.77
N GLN A 62 -14.96 18.48 -8.79
CA GLN A 62 -15.45 19.84 -8.88
C GLN A 62 -16.82 19.69 -9.52
N SER A 63 -17.82 19.63 -8.65
CA SER A 63 -19.20 20.04 -8.95
C SER A 63 -19.25 21.48 -9.42
#